data_AF-A0A2N0QNT0-F1
#
_entry.id   AF-A0A2N0QNT0-F1
#
_cell.length_a   1.000
_cell.length_b   1.000
_cell.length_c   1.000
_cell.angle_alpha   90.00
_cell.angle_beta   90.00
_cell.angle_gamma   90.00
#
_symmetry.space_group_name_H-M   'P 1'
#
loop_
_entity.id
_entity.type
_entity.pdbx_description
1 polymer ?
#
loop_
_entity_poly.entity_id
_entity_poly.type
_entity_poly.pdbx_seq_one_letter_code
_entity_poly.pdbx_strand_id
1 'polypeptide(L)'
;MVRQLSLLQLDSFRKATKKFGLGIDLSYHNWSYKRTALWLFKRFSIGVPANDPHDPVEAEWISDAMMGDLIWADNEWKGYGRQYDVTSLYPSIQQSNANFPIRQDKFQILKDFVDHRLYGLFRAKNKRGVYTFIDLQRAKKLGLDIQLIQDGKPNALIYDRKARIPGTVIFGEYVHFLFNIKNQGGVAGCVAKRVLNTLWGALCQRKRNYKTLTTDQTDPFKFPEGHTLDSIIPVGSD
;
A
#
# COMPACT_ATOMS: atom_id res chain seq x y z
N MET A 1 -32.64 13.15 -1.27
CA MET A 1 -32.01 12.86 -2.58
C MET A 1 -30.73 12.00 -2.48
N VAL A 2 -29.80 12.27 -1.54
CA VAL A 2 -28.51 11.53 -1.40
C VAL A 2 -28.67 10.04 -1.00
N ARG A 3 -29.69 9.67 -0.21
CA ARG A 3 -29.94 8.26 0.21
C ARG A 3 -30.58 7.36 -0.86
N GLN A 4 -31.18 7.93 -1.91
CA GLN A 4 -31.80 7.15 -2.98
C GLN A 4 -30.78 6.76 -4.05
N LEU A 5 -29.79 7.63 -4.31
CA LEU A 5 -28.67 7.32 -5.20
C LEU A 5 -27.81 6.17 -4.65
N SER A 6 -27.70 6.01 -3.32
CA SER A 6 -26.93 4.91 -2.75
C SER A 6 -27.59 3.56 -3.01
N LEU A 7 -28.89 3.36 -2.71
CA LEU A 7 -29.54 2.04 -2.87
C LEU A 7 -29.50 1.51 -4.31
N LEU A 8 -29.72 2.39 -5.29
CA LEU A 8 -29.64 2.02 -6.72
C LEU A 8 -28.22 1.64 -7.14
N GLN A 9 -27.20 2.28 -6.54
CA GLN A 9 -25.80 1.91 -6.75
C GLN A 9 -25.45 0.53 -6.21
N LEU A 10 -26.03 0.19 -5.07
CA LEU A 10 -25.73 -1.00 -4.31
C LEU A 10 -26.37 -2.24 -4.96
N ASP A 11 -27.62 -2.13 -5.38
CA ASP A 11 -28.31 -3.18 -6.13
C ASP A 11 -27.66 -3.45 -7.48
N SER A 12 -27.16 -2.41 -8.16
CA SER A 12 -26.46 -2.55 -9.43
C SER A 12 -25.18 -3.37 -9.26
N PHE A 13 -24.35 -3.07 -8.24
CA PHE A 13 -23.13 -3.82 -7.98
C PHE A 13 -23.40 -5.27 -7.56
N ARG A 14 -24.41 -5.50 -6.70
CA ARG A 14 -24.84 -6.85 -6.31
C ARG A 14 -25.31 -7.65 -7.52
N LYS A 15 -26.14 -7.07 -8.40
CA LYS A 15 -26.59 -7.73 -9.63
C LYS A 15 -25.42 -8.02 -10.58
N ALA A 16 -24.50 -7.09 -10.74
CA ALA A 16 -23.32 -7.28 -11.59
C ALA A 16 -22.44 -8.42 -11.08
N THR A 17 -22.14 -8.45 -9.79
CA THR A 17 -21.31 -9.50 -9.16
C THR A 17 -22.02 -10.87 -9.10
N LYS A 18 -23.36 -10.93 -9.10
CA LYS A 18 -24.11 -12.20 -9.26
C LYS A 18 -23.82 -12.90 -10.59
N LYS A 19 -23.59 -12.14 -11.67
CA LYS A 19 -23.22 -12.71 -12.99
C LYS A 19 -21.90 -13.48 -12.94
N PHE A 20 -21.09 -13.22 -11.92
CA PHE A 20 -19.80 -13.87 -11.66
C PHE A 20 -19.87 -14.79 -10.41
N GLY A 21 -21.08 -15.17 -9.97
CA GLY A 21 -21.28 -16.17 -8.91
C GLY A 21 -21.10 -15.70 -7.46
N LEU A 22 -20.81 -14.42 -7.20
CA LEU A 22 -20.55 -13.94 -5.83
C LEU A 22 -21.68 -13.10 -5.21
N GLY A 23 -22.42 -12.34 -6.02
CA GLY A 23 -23.57 -11.54 -5.56
C GLY A 23 -23.31 -10.67 -4.33
N ILE A 24 -22.25 -9.87 -4.38
CA ILE A 24 -21.69 -9.10 -3.27
C ILE A 24 -22.66 -8.00 -2.83
N ASP A 25 -23.04 -8.03 -1.56
CA ASP A 25 -23.87 -7.01 -0.92
C ASP A 25 -23.04 -6.22 0.09
N LEU A 26 -22.86 -4.92 -0.18
CA LEU A 26 -22.05 -4.01 0.63
C LEU A 26 -22.61 -3.79 2.05
N SER A 27 -23.89 -4.08 2.30
CA SER A 27 -24.51 -3.94 3.63
C SER A 27 -23.84 -4.86 4.67
N TYR A 28 -23.41 -6.06 4.26
CA TYR A 28 -22.65 -6.99 5.11
C TYR A 28 -21.27 -6.46 5.51
N HIS A 29 -20.82 -5.36 4.90
CA HIS A 29 -19.55 -4.71 5.18
C HIS A 29 -19.73 -3.28 5.70
N ASN A 30 -20.88 -2.99 6.30
CA ASN A 30 -21.27 -1.66 6.80
C ASN A 30 -21.10 -0.57 5.75
N TRP A 31 -21.39 -0.90 4.48
CA TRP A 31 -21.27 0.01 3.35
C TRP A 31 -19.83 0.52 3.10
N SER A 32 -18.82 -0.14 3.67
CA SER A 32 -17.42 0.26 3.55
C SER A 32 -16.74 -0.44 2.37
N TYR A 33 -16.26 0.35 1.41
CA TYR A 33 -15.42 -0.17 0.32
C TYR A 33 -14.15 -0.82 0.84
N LYS A 34 -13.56 -0.30 1.92
CA LYS A 34 -12.37 -0.88 2.55
C LYS A 34 -12.65 -2.28 3.09
N ARG A 35 -13.71 -2.43 3.89
CA ARG A 35 -14.09 -3.75 4.44
C ARG A 35 -14.45 -4.73 3.34
N THR A 36 -15.16 -4.28 2.31
CA THR A 36 -15.50 -5.08 1.13
C THR A 36 -14.26 -5.51 0.37
N ALA A 37 -13.31 -4.60 0.14
CA ALA A 37 -12.05 -4.89 -0.55
C ALA A 37 -11.22 -5.93 0.19
N LEU A 38 -11.05 -5.76 1.52
CA LEU A 38 -10.30 -6.71 2.35
C LEU A 38 -11.00 -8.08 2.44
N TRP A 39 -12.32 -8.10 2.57
CA TRP A 39 -13.10 -9.35 2.57
C TRP A 39 -12.96 -10.09 1.24
N LEU A 40 -13.12 -9.38 0.12
CA LEU A 40 -13.02 -9.96 -1.21
C LEU A 40 -11.60 -10.42 -1.52
N PHE A 41 -10.60 -9.64 -1.12
CA PHE A 41 -9.20 -10.02 -1.21
C PHE A 41 -8.94 -11.32 -0.46
N LYS A 42 -9.33 -11.41 0.82
CA LYS A 42 -9.20 -12.64 1.63
C LYS A 42 -9.89 -13.84 1.00
N ARG A 43 -11.04 -13.63 0.36
CA ARG A 43 -11.77 -14.70 -0.33
C ARG A 43 -11.01 -15.24 -1.54
N PHE A 44 -10.37 -14.36 -2.32
CA PHE A 44 -9.60 -14.75 -3.51
C PHE A 44 -8.16 -15.18 -3.20
N SER A 45 -7.62 -14.83 -2.03
CA SER A 45 -6.26 -15.17 -1.63
C SER A 45 -6.16 -16.37 -0.68
N ILE A 46 -7.17 -17.25 -0.63
CA ILE A 46 -7.21 -18.37 0.34
C ILE A 46 -6.02 -19.33 0.23
N GLY A 47 -5.41 -19.44 -0.96
CA GLY A 47 -4.19 -20.24 -1.20
C GLY A 47 -2.88 -19.51 -0.90
N VAL A 48 -2.93 -18.24 -0.53
CA VAL A 48 -1.75 -17.44 -0.17
C VAL A 48 -1.53 -17.60 1.34
N PRO A 49 -0.31 -17.98 1.79
CA PRO A 49 0.01 -18.03 3.21
C PRO A 49 -0.29 -16.69 3.90
N ALA A 50 -0.80 -16.76 5.12
CA ALA A 50 -0.95 -15.55 5.94
C ALA A 50 0.43 -14.95 6.21
N ASN A 51 0.51 -13.62 6.17
CA ASN A 51 1.75 -12.93 6.53
C ASN A 51 2.05 -13.09 8.02
N ASP A 52 3.33 -13.21 8.33
CA ASP A 52 3.81 -13.10 9.70
C ASP A 52 3.57 -11.66 10.22
N PRO A 53 3.26 -11.48 11.52
CA PRO A 53 3.26 -10.15 12.11
C PRO A 53 4.62 -9.47 11.89
N HIS A 54 4.60 -8.21 11.47
CA HIS A 54 5.83 -7.45 11.30
C HIS A 54 6.55 -7.26 12.63
N ASP A 55 7.85 -7.53 12.62
CA ASP A 55 8.76 -7.07 13.66
C ASP A 55 8.77 -5.53 13.70
N PRO A 56 8.84 -4.87 14.87
CA PRO A 56 8.80 -3.41 14.96
C PRO A 56 9.90 -2.69 14.15
N VAL A 57 11.10 -3.27 14.03
CA VAL A 57 12.21 -2.68 13.27
C VAL A 57 11.95 -2.83 11.77
N GLU A 58 11.46 -4.00 11.33
CA GLU A 58 10.99 -4.16 9.95
C GLU A 58 9.88 -3.17 9.62
N ALA A 59 8.88 -3.02 10.49
CA ALA A 59 7.76 -2.12 10.30
C ALA A 59 8.21 -0.65 10.18
N GLU A 60 9.21 -0.24 10.97
CA GLU A 60 9.84 1.07 10.86
C GLU A 60 10.51 1.26 9.50
N TRP A 61 11.34 0.31 9.04
CA TRP A 61 12.00 0.40 7.73
C TRP A 61 10.99 0.43 6.57
N ILE A 62 9.94 -0.37 6.64
CA ILE A 62 8.84 -0.34 5.65
C ILE A 62 8.17 1.03 5.66
N SER A 63 7.92 1.57 6.86
CA SER A 63 7.29 2.87 7.04
C SER A 63 8.14 4.01 6.48
N ASP A 64 9.44 3.98 6.71
CA ASP A 64 10.41 4.99 6.25
C ASP A 64 10.63 4.95 4.73
N ALA A 65 10.61 3.74 4.16
CA ALA A 65 10.67 3.55 2.71
C ALA A 65 9.36 3.90 1.99
N MET A 66 8.24 4.04 2.71
CA MET A 66 6.94 4.31 2.12
C MET A 66 6.88 5.72 1.53
N MET A 67 6.65 5.80 0.22
CA MET A 67 6.47 7.05 -0.52
C MET A 67 5.11 7.09 -1.23
N GLY A 68 4.60 8.31 -1.41
CA GLY A 68 3.40 8.56 -2.23
C GLY A 68 3.74 8.64 -3.71
N ASP A 69 2.78 9.16 -4.48
CA ASP A 69 2.91 9.32 -5.93
C ASP A 69 4.09 10.24 -6.31
N LEU A 70 4.72 9.93 -7.45
CA LEU A 70 5.72 10.80 -8.06
C LEU A 70 5.01 12.00 -8.71
N ILE A 71 5.24 13.20 -8.16
CA ILE A 71 4.77 14.46 -8.72
C ILE A 71 6.01 15.29 -9.04
N TRP A 72 6.15 15.66 -10.31
CA TRP A 72 7.24 16.51 -10.79
C TRP A 72 6.73 17.36 -11.95
N ALA A 73 7.19 18.60 -12.01
CA ALA A 73 6.90 19.52 -13.10
C ALA A 73 8.18 20.26 -13.48
N ASP A 74 8.37 20.47 -14.78
CA ASP A 74 9.29 21.48 -15.29
C ASP A 74 8.59 22.83 -15.20
N ASN A 75 9.02 23.67 -14.25
CA ASN A 75 8.39 24.96 -13.99
C ASN A 75 8.58 25.97 -15.13
N GLU A 76 9.48 25.70 -16.07
CA GLU A 76 9.77 26.59 -17.20
C GLU A 76 9.06 26.16 -18.50
N TRP A 77 8.45 24.98 -18.52
CA TRP A 77 7.83 24.44 -19.72
C TRP A 77 6.65 25.29 -20.22
N LYS A 78 6.65 25.57 -21.53
CA LYS A 78 5.58 26.31 -22.23
C LYS A 78 5.25 25.61 -23.54
N GLY A 79 3.96 25.57 -23.88
CA GLY A 79 3.50 25.10 -25.19
C GLY A 79 2.28 24.19 -25.13
N TYR A 80 2.07 23.44 -26.21
CA TYR A 80 1.00 22.44 -26.32
C TYR A 80 1.43 21.12 -25.70
N GLY A 81 0.57 20.53 -24.88
CA GLY A 81 0.83 19.26 -24.18
C GLY A 81 -0.28 18.24 -24.45
N ARG A 82 0.09 16.96 -24.38
CA ARG A 82 -0.85 15.83 -24.35
C ARG A 82 -0.76 15.13 -23.01
N GLN A 83 -1.90 14.83 -22.42
CA GLN A 83 -1.98 14.07 -21.19
C GLN A 83 -2.19 12.59 -21.49
N TYR A 84 -1.37 11.75 -20.86
CA TYR A 84 -1.52 10.30 -20.86
C TYR A 84 -1.73 9.85 -19.42
N ASP A 85 -2.61 8.87 -19.21
CA ASP A 85 -2.87 8.28 -17.90
C ASP A 85 -2.79 6.75 -17.97
N VAL A 86 -2.24 6.14 -16.93
CA VAL A 86 -2.16 4.69 -16.84
C VAL A 86 -3.47 4.17 -16.28
N THR A 87 -4.15 3.33 -17.05
CA THR A 87 -5.41 2.73 -16.62
C THR A 87 -5.19 1.88 -15.37
N SER A 88 -5.74 2.31 -14.24
CA SER A 88 -5.67 1.58 -12.97
C SER A 88 -4.23 1.23 -12.56
N LEU A 89 -3.34 2.23 -12.50
CA LEU A 89 -1.91 2.08 -12.18
C LEU A 89 -1.61 1.14 -11.00
N TYR A 90 -2.19 1.38 -9.82
CA TYR A 90 -1.92 0.53 -8.65
C TYR A 90 -2.41 -0.91 -8.84
N PRO A 91 -3.67 -1.16 -9.24
CA PRO A 91 -4.11 -2.51 -9.60
C PRO A 91 -3.26 -3.20 -10.67
N SER A 92 -2.76 -2.47 -11.67
CA SER A 92 -1.93 -3.06 -12.73
C SER A 92 -0.57 -3.49 -12.19
N ILE A 93 0.00 -2.75 -11.24
CA ILE A 93 1.21 -3.15 -10.50
C ILE A 93 0.91 -4.35 -9.60
N GLN A 94 -0.21 -4.35 -8.85
CA GLN A 94 -0.60 -5.44 -7.96
C GLN A 94 -0.67 -6.78 -8.69
N GLN A 95 -1.33 -6.84 -9.85
CA GLN A 95 -1.45 -8.08 -10.62
C GLN A 95 -0.24 -8.38 -11.52
N SER A 96 0.83 -7.60 -11.44
CA SER A 96 2.02 -7.81 -12.28
C SER A 96 2.91 -8.94 -11.74
N ASN A 97 3.96 -9.27 -12.49
CA ASN A 97 5.01 -10.18 -12.04
C ASN A 97 5.96 -9.56 -10.98
N ALA A 98 5.65 -8.37 -10.46
CA ALA A 98 6.34 -7.82 -9.30
C ALA A 98 6.20 -8.76 -8.10
N ASN A 99 7.27 -8.89 -7.31
CA ASN A 99 7.28 -9.74 -6.14
C ASN A 99 6.90 -8.94 -4.89
N PHE A 100 6.01 -9.47 -4.06
CA PHE A 100 5.59 -8.83 -2.82
C PHE A 100 6.14 -9.62 -1.63
N PRO A 101 6.81 -8.96 -0.66
CA PRO A 101 7.20 -9.60 0.60
C PRO A 101 5.97 -10.06 1.38
N ILE A 102 6.00 -11.29 1.89
CA ILE A 102 4.93 -11.88 2.71
C ILE A 102 5.38 -12.23 4.13
N ARG A 103 6.69 -12.15 4.40
CA ARG A 103 7.27 -12.38 5.73
C ARG A 103 8.64 -11.72 5.81
N GLN A 104 9.07 -11.47 7.05
CA GLN A 104 10.40 -10.96 7.33
C GLN A 104 11.46 -11.98 6.89
N ASP A 105 12.61 -11.45 6.50
CA ASP A 105 13.79 -12.26 6.22
C ASP A 105 15.03 -11.63 6.87
N LYS A 106 16.09 -11.28 6.14
CA LYS A 106 17.41 -11.04 6.76
C LYS A 106 17.87 -9.60 6.71
N PHE A 107 18.12 -9.04 7.90
CA PHE A 107 18.96 -7.86 8.07
C PHE A 107 20.43 -8.18 7.85
N GLN A 108 21.11 -7.38 7.04
CA GLN A 108 22.48 -7.60 6.60
C GLN A 108 23.26 -6.29 6.47
N ILE A 109 24.59 -6.40 6.49
CA ILE A 109 25.51 -5.32 6.13
C ILE A 109 26.08 -5.64 4.76
N LEU A 110 25.74 -4.83 3.77
CA LEU A 110 26.21 -4.94 2.40
C LEU A 110 27.17 -3.80 2.08
N LYS A 111 28.19 -4.09 1.26
CA LYS A 111 29.07 -3.05 0.73
C LYS A 111 28.34 -2.17 -0.30
N ASP A 112 27.47 -2.79 -1.10
CA ASP A 112 26.73 -2.16 -2.20
C ASP A 112 25.42 -2.95 -2.49
N PHE A 113 24.50 -2.37 -3.27
CA PHE A 113 23.18 -2.91 -3.63
C PHE A 113 23.11 -3.49 -5.06
N VAL A 114 24.26 -3.68 -5.72
CA VAL A 114 24.35 -3.94 -7.17
C VAL A 114 23.98 -5.36 -7.61
N ASP A 115 23.78 -6.28 -6.67
CA ASP A 115 23.24 -7.59 -7.03
C ASP A 115 21.77 -7.48 -7.46
N HIS A 116 21.54 -7.71 -8.76
CA HIS A 116 20.24 -7.68 -9.44
C HIS A 116 19.23 -8.71 -8.90
N ARG A 117 19.67 -9.65 -8.06
CA ARG A 117 18.83 -10.65 -7.41
C ARG A 117 18.25 -10.17 -6.09
N LEU A 118 18.77 -9.06 -5.55
CA LEU A 118 18.31 -8.49 -4.30
C LEU A 118 16.93 -7.86 -4.46
N TYR A 119 16.11 -8.03 -3.44
CA TYR A 119 14.83 -7.36 -3.30
C TYR A 119 14.66 -7.05 -1.82
N GLY A 120 14.50 -5.77 -1.50
CA GLY A 120 14.68 -5.36 -0.12
C GLY A 120 14.57 -3.87 0.09
N LEU A 121 14.81 -3.49 1.34
CA LEU A 121 14.93 -2.12 1.81
C LEU A 121 16.39 -1.85 2.16
N PHE A 122 16.85 -0.64 1.89
CA PHE A 122 18.26 -0.27 2.00
C PHE A 122 18.40 1.08 2.67
N ARG A 123 19.36 1.18 3.60
CA ARG A 123 19.78 2.48 4.14
C ARG A 123 20.86 3.07 3.25
N ALA A 124 20.56 4.20 2.63
CA ALA A 124 21.47 4.93 1.75
C ALA A 124 21.63 6.38 2.19
N LYS A 125 22.82 6.95 1.92
CA LYS A 125 23.14 8.36 2.17
C LYS A 125 22.38 9.25 1.19
N ASN A 126 21.13 9.57 1.54
CA ASN A 126 20.27 10.50 0.82
C ASN A 126 19.18 11.00 1.78
N LYS A 127 18.37 11.97 1.37
CA LYS A 127 17.44 12.74 2.22
C LYS A 127 16.54 11.91 3.14
N ARG A 128 16.10 10.72 2.71
CA ARG A 128 15.14 9.89 3.46
C ARG A 128 15.76 8.75 4.25
N GLY A 129 17.04 8.47 4.04
CA GLY A 129 17.72 7.36 4.72
C GLY A 129 17.37 5.98 4.17
N VAL A 130 16.09 5.59 4.11
CA VAL A 130 15.65 4.25 3.69
C VAL A 130 14.97 4.27 2.32
N TYR A 131 15.30 3.31 1.46
CA TYR A 131 14.82 3.21 0.09
C TYR A 131 14.51 1.77 -0.31
N THR A 132 13.58 1.57 -1.23
CA THR A 132 13.37 0.24 -1.82
C THR A 132 14.46 -0.08 -2.83
N PHE A 133 14.68 -1.37 -3.11
CA PHE A 133 15.52 -1.81 -4.22
C PHE A 133 15.14 -1.13 -5.55
N ILE A 134 13.84 -0.96 -5.80
CA ILE A 134 13.32 -0.36 -7.03
C ILE A 134 13.76 1.09 -7.15
N ASP A 135 13.67 1.86 -6.06
CA ASP A 135 14.12 3.26 -6.01
C ASP A 135 15.61 3.37 -6.29
N LEU A 136 16.43 2.54 -5.63
CA LEU A 136 17.89 2.57 -5.81
C LEU A 136 18.31 2.15 -7.22
N GLN A 137 17.66 1.14 -7.80
CA GLN A 137 17.88 0.75 -9.19
C GLN A 137 17.49 1.87 -10.16
N ARG A 138 16.39 2.58 -9.90
CA ARG A 138 15.99 3.73 -10.73
C ARG A 138 16.97 4.88 -10.60
N ALA A 139 17.42 5.20 -9.38
CA ALA A 139 18.42 6.23 -9.13
C ALA A 139 19.74 5.96 -9.85
N LYS A 140 20.22 4.70 -9.81
CA LYS A 140 21.41 4.27 -10.54
C LYS A 140 21.24 4.42 -12.05
N LYS A 141 20.09 4.04 -12.61
CA LYS A 141 19.78 4.23 -14.04
C LYS A 141 19.74 5.69 -14.48
N LEU A 142 19.46 6.60 -13.55
CA LEU A 142 19.50 8.04 -13.77
C LEU A 142 20.90 8.65 -13.56
N GLY A 143 21.93 7.82 -13.26
CA GLY A 143 23.30 8.28 -13.04
C GLY A 143 23.52 8.97 -11.70
N LEU A 144 22.63 8.77 -10.72
CA LEU A 144 22.79 9.34 -9.38
C LEU A 144 23.83 8.56 -8.58
N ASP A 145 24.69 9.26 -7.83
CA ASP A 145 25.59 8.64 -6.86
C ASP A 145 24.79 8.14 -5.65
N ILE A 146 24.89 6.85 -5.36
CA ILE A 146 24.16 6.18 -4.28
C ILE A 146 25.17 5.38 -3.45
N GLN A 147 25.25 5.73 -2.17
CA GLN A 147 26.13 5.06 -1.21
C GLN A 147 25.31 4.47 -0.07
N LEU A 148 25.49 3.18 0.23
CA LEU A 148 24.90 2.60 1.42
C LEU A 148 25.56 3.16 2.69
N ILE A 149 24.79 3.25 3.78
CA ILE A 149 25.32 3.67 5.08
C ILE A 149 26.20 2.54 5.65
N GLN A 150 27.42 2.89 6.08
CA GLN A 150 28.44 1.97 6.60
C GLN A 150 28.81 2.34 8.06
N ASP A 151 27.86 2.18 8.99
CA ASP A 151 27.97 2.57 10.40
C ASP A 151 28.13 1.37 11.36
N GLY A 152 28.41 0.18 10.82
CA GLY A 152 28.46 -1.07 11.59
C GLY A 152 27.10 -1.67 11.97
N LYS A 153 25.98 -1.03 11.60
CA LYS A 153 24.62 -1.56 11.75
C LYS A 153 24.09 -2.11 10.42
N PRO A 154 23.07 -2.98 10.43
CA PRO A 154 22.43 -3.45 9.21
C PRO A 154 22.03 -2.29 8.29
N ASN A 155 22.38 -2.39 7.01
CA ASN A 155 22.05 -1.39 5.98
C ASN A 155 21.17 -1.95 4.87
N ALA A 156 20.79 -3.22 4.96
CA ALA A 156 19.86 -3.86 4.05
C ALA A 156 18.94 -4.83 4.81
N LEU A 157 17.66 -4.80 4.48
CA LEU A 157 16.69 -5.84 4.78
C LEU A 157 16.35 -6.54 3.47
N ILE A 158 16.80 -7.79 3.31
CA ILE A 158 16.68 -8.53 2.06
C ILE A 158 15.60 -9.60 2.22
N TYR A 159 14.66 -9.63 1.28
CA TYR A 159 13.65 -10.67 1.13
C TYR A 159 14.10 -11.69 0.08
N ASP A 160 14.40 -12.91 0.50
CA ASP A 160 14.73 -14.02 -0.38
C ASP A 160 13.54 -14.43 -1.26
N ARG A 161 13.75 -15.41 -2.13
CA ARG A 161 12.69 -15.89 -3.04
C ARG A 161 11.55 -16.58 -2.27
N LYS A 162 11.82 -17.17 -1.12
CA LYS A 162 10.81 -17.90 -0.33
C LYS A 162 9.95 -16.93 0.49
N ALA A 163 10.47 -15.76 0.84
CA ALA A 163 9.79 -14.68 1.55
C ALA A 163 8.95 -13.77 0.64
N ARG A 164 8.87 -14.08 -0.66
CA ARG A 164 8.17 -13.28 -1.66
C ARG A 164 7.25 -14.13 -2.52
N ILE A 165 6.12 -13.54 -2.91
CA ILE A 165 5.19 -14.14 -3.85
C ILE A 165 4.90 -13.16 -5.00
N PRO A 166 4.82 -13.62 -6.27
CA PRO A 166 4.42 -12.76 -7.38
C PRO A 166 3.02 -12.17 -7.19
N GLY A 167 2.84 -10.91 -7.60
CA GLY A 167 1.57 -10.20 -7.52
C GLY A 167 0.44 -10.86 -8.32
N THR A 168 0.77 -11.48 -9.45
CA THR A 168 -0.14 -12.33 -10.23
C THR A 168 -0.82 -13.41 -9.38
N VAL A 169 -0.09 -13.99 -8.42
CA VAL A 169 -0.61 -15.04 -7.52
C VAL A 169 -1.43 -14.44 -6.39
N ILE A 170 -0.98 -13.33 -5.80
CA ILE A 170 -1.64 -12.72 -4.62
C ILE A 170 -2.91 -11.97 -5.01
N PHE A 171 -2.85 -11.17 -6.08
CA PHE A 171 -3.84 -10.17 -6.43
C PHE A 171 -4.57 -10.47 -7.74
N GLY A 172 -4.10 -11.44 -8.54
CA GLY A 172 -4.58 -11.67 -9.91
C GLY A 172 -6.10 -11.86 -10.00
N GLU A 173 -6.66 -12.79 -9.24
CA GLU A 173 -8.10 -13.05 -9.25
C GLU A 173 -8.92 -11.85 -8.77
N TYR A 174 -8.47 -11.19 -7.71
CA TYR A 174 -9.10 -9.99 -7.15
C TYR A 174 -9.17 -8.86 -8.18
N VAL A 175 -8.03 -8.56 -8.82
CA VAL A 175 -7.94 -7.48 -9.82
C VAL A 175 -8.74 -7.85 -11.04
N HIS A 176 -8.58 -9.06 -11.59
CA HIS A 176 -9.31 -9.51 -12.78
C HIS A 176 -10.83 -9.42 -12.58
N PHE A 177 -11.35 -9.92 -11.45
CA PHE A 177 -12.77 -9.89 -11.13
C PHE A 177 -13.34 -8.47 -11.12
N LEU A 178 -12.73 -7.55 -10.35
CA LEU A 178 -13.23 -6.18 -10.23
C LEU A 178 -12.99 -5.35 -11.49
N PHE A 179 -11.90 -5.61 -12.21
CA PHE A 179 -11.58 -4.90 -13.44
C PHE A 179 -12.60 -5.22 -14.55
N ASN A 180 -13.04 -6.48 -14.65
CA ASN A 180 -14.09 -6.88 -15.58
C ASN A 180 -15.41 -6.15 -15.31
N ILE A 181 -15.80 -6.00 -14.04
CA ILE A 181 -17.01 -5.24 -13.67
C ILE A 181 -16.80 -3.74 -13.91
N LYS A 182 -15.63 -3.19 -13.56
CA LYS A 182 -15.26 -1.80 -13.81
C LYS A 182 -15.42 -1.43 -15.30
N ASN A 183 -14.98 -2.30 -16.20
CA ASN A 183 -14.99 -2.05 -17.65
C ASN A 183 -16.38 -2.17 -18.28
N GLN A 184 -17.35 -2.81 -17.62
CA GLN A 184 -18.76 -2.74 -18.04
C GLN A 184 -19.34 -1.32 -17.88
N GLY A 185 -18.67 -0.46 -17.11
CA GLY A 185 -19.09 0.92 -16.90
C GLY A 185 -20.36 1.03 -16.06
N GLY A 186 -20.98 2.20 -16.15
CA GLY A 186 -22.17 2.52 -15.37
C GLY A 186 -21.95 2.44 -13.87
N VAL A 187 -23.04 2.24 -13.15
CA VAL A 187 -23.06 2.37 -11.71
C VAL A 187 -22.26 1.27 -10.99
N ALA A 188 -22.45 0.01 -11.39
CA ALA A 188 -21.67 -1.10 -10.87
C ALA A 188 -20.17 -0.93 -11.16
N GLY A 189 -19.80 -0.43 -12.34
CA GLY A 189 -18.42 -0.15 -12.70
C GLY A 189 -17.76 0.91 -11.81
N CYS A 190 -18.51 1.97 -11.45
CA CYS A 190 -18.05 2.98 -10.48
C CYS A 190 -17.77 2.39 -9.09
N VAL A 191 -18.65 1.51 -8.60
CA VAL A 191 -18.47 0.81 -7.33
C VAL A 191 -17.27 -0.13 -7.39
N ALA A 192 -17.14 -0.92 -8.46
CA ALA A 192 -16.02 -1.82 -8.68
C ALA A 192 -14.67 -1.08 -8.69
N LYS A 193 -14.60 0.07 -9.38
CA LYS A 193 -13.42 0.96 -9.39
C LYS A 193 -13.03 1.39 -7.97
N ARG A 194 -14.00 1.79 -7.14
CA ARG A 194 -13.74 2.22 -5.76
C ARG A 194 -13.22 1.08 -4.90
N VAL A 195 -13.85 -0.09 -4.97
CA VAL A 195 -13.41 -1.29 -4.22
C VAL A 195 -12.00 -1.67 -4.65
N LEU A 196 -11.75 -1.76 -5.97
CA LEU A 196 -10.47 -2.13 -6.58
C LEU A 196 -9.32 -1.23 -6.11
N ASN A 197 -9.50 0.10 -6.20
CA ASN A 197 -8.45 1.05 -5.86
C ASN A 197 -8.23 1.17 -4.34
N THR A 198 -9.21 0.80 -3.51
CA THR A 198 -9.10 0.92 -2.05
C THR A 198 -8.16 -0.13 -1.45
N LEU A 199 -7.98 -1.29 -2.09
CA LEU A 199 -7.20 -2.39 -1.51
C LEU A 199 -5.77 -1.98 -1.17
N TRP A 200 -5.07 -1.29 -2.08
CA TRP A 200 -3.68 -0.86 -1.86
C TRP A 200 -3.54 -0.05 -0.57
N GLY A 201 -4.34 1.00 -0.42
CA GLY A 201 -4.32 1.84 0.78
C GLY A 201 -4.77 1.11 2.04
N ALA A 202 -5.67 0.13 1.91
CA ALA A 202 -6.10 -0.70 3.04
C ALA A 202 -4.97 -1.60 3.57
N LEU A 203 -4.13 -2.14 2.69
CA LEU A 203 -2.98 -2.98 3.04
C LEU A 203 -1.83 -2.16 3.64
N CYS A 204 -1.65 -0.91 3.20
CA CYS A 204 -0.62 0.00 3.71
C CYS A 204 -1.04 0.77 4.97
N GLN A 205 -2.21 0.49 5.55
CA GLN A 205 -2.72 1.26 6.67
C GLN A 205 -1.89 0.98 7.95
N ARG A 206 -1.25 2.02 8.47
CA ARG A 206 -0.54 1.97 9.77
C ARG A 206 -1.55 1.85 10.92
N LYS A 207 -1.23 1.02 11.91
CA LYS A 207 -2.00 0.95 13.16
C LYS A 207 -1.77 2.24 13.94
N ARG A 208 -2.81 3.07 14.07
CA ARG A 208 -2.80 4.27 14.89
C ARG A 208 -3.59 4.02 16.16
N ASN A 209 -2.97 4.32 17.30
CA ASN A 209 -3.64 4.31 18.59
C ASN A 209 -3.84 5.76 19.01
N TYR A 210 -5.08 6.12 19.33
CA TYR A 210 -5.40 7.45 19.88
C TYR A 210 -5.52 7.32 21.38
N LYS A 211 -4.90 8.23 22.11
CA LYS A 211 -5.11 8.40 23.55
C LYS A 211 -5.50 9.83 23.82
N THR A 212 -6.63 10.00 24.49
CA THR A 212 -7.03 11.30 25.03
C THR A 212 -6.31 11.48 26.35
N LEU A 213 -5.53 12.55 26.46
CA LEU A 213 -4.94 12.99 27.71
C LEU A 213 -5.81 14.12 28.25
N THR A 214 -6.11 14.07 29.55
CA THR A 214 -6.89 15.10 30.23
C THR A 214 -5.95 15.94 31.09
N THR A 215 -6.27 17.22 31.29
CA THR A 215 -5.41 18.20 31.98
C THR A 215 -5.18 17.91 33.46
N ASP A 216 -5.97 17.00 34.04
CA ASP A 216 -5.87 16.49 35.41
C ASP A 216 -4.85 15.34 35.55
N GLN A 217 -4.30 14.81 34.44
CA GLN A 217 -3.21 13.83 34.51
C GLN A 217 -1.89 14.51 34.87
N THR A 218 -1.42 14.25 36.09
CA THR A 218 -0.12 14.72 36.60
C THR A 218 1.05 13.82 36.20
N ASP A 219 0.78 12.55 35.84
CA ASP A 219 1.82 11.62 35.44
C ASP A 219 2.25 11.84 33.98
N PRO A 220 3.56 11.89 33.69
CA PRO A 220 4.06 11.97 32.31
C PRO A 220 3.55 10.80 31.47
N PHE A 221 3.02 11.10 30.29
CA PHE A 221 2.60 10.06 29.36
C PHE A 221 3.81 9.23 28.90
N LYS A 222 3.82 7.95 29.25
CA LYS A 222 4.84 7.01 28.79
C LYS A 222 4.42 6.37 27.47
N PHE A 223 5.22 6.60 26.43
CA PHE A 223 5.07 5.92 25.14
C PHE A 223 5.42 4.44 25.31
N PRO A 224 4.55 3.51 24.86
CA PRO A 224 4.94 2.11 24.79
C PRO A 224 6.13 1.96 23.84
N GLU A 225 7.02 1.02 24.16
CA GLU A 225 8.20 0.73 23.36
C GLU A 225 7.82 0.40 21.90
N GLY A 226 8.53 1.00 20.94
CA GLY A 226 8.25 0.86 19.51
C GLY A 226 7.09 1.72 18.96
N HIS A 227 6.47 2.60 19.77
CA HIS A 227 5.48 3.55 19.26
C HIS A 227 6.06 4.95 19.06
N THR A 228 5.77 5.55 17.90
CA THR A 228 6.15 6.92 17.55
C THR A 228 4.94 7.85 17.66
N LEU A 229 5.15 9.07 18.18
CA LEU A 229 4.12 10.11 18.21
C LEU A 229 3.90 10.66 16.79
N ASP A 230 2.69 10.49 16.25
CA ASP A 230 2.31 11.01 14.92
C ASP A 230 1.91 12.49 14.98
N SER A 231 1.03 12.86 15.93
CA SER A 231 0.53 14.22 16.09
C SER A 231 -0.11 14.42 17.46
N ILE A 232 -0.08 15.66 17.98
CA ILE A 232 -0.91 16.09 19.11
C ILE A 232 -2.02 16.99 18.55
N ILE A 233 -3.27 16.66 18.83
CA ILE A 233 -4.44 17.45 18.43
C ILE A 233 -5.04 18.03 19.71
N PRO A 234 -4.92 19.35 19.97
CA PRO A 234 -5.62 19.98 21.07
C PRO A 234 -7.13 19.81 20.88
N VAL A 235 -7.84 19.42 21.93
CA VAL A 235 -9.30 19.28 21.91
C VAL A 235 -9.86 20.37 22.82
N GLY A 236 -10.69 21.28 22.28
CA GLY A 236 -11.36 22.34 23.07
C GLY A 236 -10.82 23.76 22.90
N SER A 237 -10.44 24.16 21.69
CA SER A 237 -10.33 25.60 21.34
C SER A 237 -11.45 25.94 20.35
N ASP A 238 -12.62 26.23 20.90
CA ASP A 238 -13.64 27.06 20.26
C ASP A 238 -13.41 28.52 20.68
#